data_AF-A0A0E9X4L0-F1
#
_entry.id   AF-A0A0E9X4L0-F1
#
_cell.length_a   1.000
_cell.length_b   1.000
_cell.length_c   1.000
_cell.angle_alpha   90.00
_cell.angle_beta   90.00
_cell.angle_gamma   90.00
#
_symmetry.space_group_name_H-M   'P 1'
#
loop_
_entity.id
_entity.type
_entity.pdbx_description
1 polymer ?
#
loop_
_entity_poly.entity_id
_entity_poly.type
_entity_poly.pdbx_seq_one_letter_code
_entity_poly.pdbx_strand_id
1 'polypeptide(L)'
;MMTVHENILMLSEERQRILLLERTLHMKEEENKRLSQRLMSQSMSSVSSRHSEKIAIRDFQVGDLVLIILDERHDNYVLFTVGPTLYFLHSESLTALDLKPASGAARRPWVLGKVMEKEYCQAKKAQNRFKVPLGTKFYRVKAVPWNKKV
;
A
#
# COMPACT_ATOMS: atom_id res chain seq x y z
N MET A 1 35.60 -37.56 -48.54
CA MET A 1 34.22 -37.77 -48.99
C MET A 1 33.51 -38.51 -47.89
N MET A 2 32.47 -37.92 -47.27
CA MET A 2 31.70 -38.61 -46.23
C MET A 2 30.92 -39.76 -46.87
N THR A 3 30.88 -40.90 -46.19
CA THR A 3 30.17 -42.07 -46.71
C THR A 3 28.66 -41.83 -46.65
N VAL A 4 27.89 -42.42 -47.58
CA VAL A 4 26.42 -42.28 -47.63
C VAL A 4 25.77 -42.64 -46.29
N HIS A 5 26.38 -43.54 -45.53
CA HIS A 5 25.94 -43.96 -44.20
C HIS A 5 26.10 -42.86 -43.13
N GLU A 6 27.21 -42.10 -43.15
CA GLU A 6 27.44 -40.96 -42.26
C GLU A 6 26.46 -39.81 -42.54
N ASN A 7 26.13 -39.56 -43.80
CA ASN A 7 25.13 -38.55 -44.17
C ASN A 7 23.72 -38.91 -43.68
N ILE A 8 23.34 -40.19 -43.69
CA ILE A 8 22.03 -40.65 -43.19
C ILE A 8 21.94 -40.53 -41.67
N LEU A 9 23.01 -40.87 -40.95
CA LEU A 9 23.11 -40.70 -39.49
C LEU A 9 23.02 -39.23 -39.08
N MET A 10 23.78 -38.36 -39.75
CA MET A 10 23.74 -36.90 -39.52
C MET A 10 22.34 -36.31 -39.77
N LEU A 11 21.66 -36.73 -40.85
CA LEU A 11 20.28 -36.31 -41.14
C LEU A 11 19.27 -36.78 -40.07
N SER A 12 19.51 -37.92 -39.44
CA SER A 12 18.68 -38.43 -38.33
C SER A 12 18.87 -37.61 -37.05
N GLU A 13 20.13 -37.30 -36.71
CA GLU A 13 20.45 -36.46 -35.54
C GLU A 13 19.90 -35.04 -35.69
N GLU A 14 20.00 -34.46 -36.88
CA GLU A 14 19.48 -33.13 -37.17
C GLU A 14 17.94 -33.09 -37.07
N ARG A 15 17.24 -34.13 -37.55
CA ARG A 15 15.80 -34.29 -37.35
C ARG A 15 15.42 -34.40 -35.87
N GLN A 16 16.17 -35.16 -35.08
CA GLN A 16 15.94 -35.26 -33.63
C GLN A 16 16.17 -33.93 -32.92
N ARG A 17 17.19 -33.17 -33.34
CA ARG A 17 17.48 -31.84 -32.80
C ARG A 17 16.37 -30.85 -33.10
N ILE A 18 15.83 -30.86 -34.33
CA ILE A 18 14.69 -30.02 -34.72
C ILE A 18 13.47 -30.31 -33.85
N LEU A 19 13.11 -31.59 -33.68
CA LEU A 19 11.96 -31.98 -32.84
C LEU A 19 12.12 -31.53 -31.37
N LEU A 20 13.33 -31.62 -30.81
CA LEU A 20 13.61 -31.15 -29.45
C LEU A 20 13.48 -29.63 -29.34
N LEU A 21 13.97 -28.89 -30.34
CA LEU A 21 13.87 -27.44 -30.38
C LEU A 21 12.42 -26.99 -30.51
N GLU A 22 11.63 -27.62 -31.37
CA GLU A 22 10.18 -27.33 -31.50
C GLU A 22 9.44 -27.55 -30.19
N ARG A 23 9.73 -28.66 -29.48
CA ARG A 23 9.14 -28.92 -28.16
C ARG A 23 9.56 -27.88 -27.13
N THR A 24 10.82 -27.46 -27.16
CA THR A 24 11.35 -26.45 -26.24
C THR A 24 10.74 -25.08 -26.52
N LEU A 25 10.60 -24.71 -27.80
CA LEU A 25 9.94 -23.48 -28.23
C LEU A 25 8.49 -23.45 -27.74
N HIS A 26 7.73 -24.52 -27.97
CA HIS A 26 6.35 -24.63 -27.50
C HIS A 26 6.24 -24.46 -25.98
N MET A 27 7.09 -25.12 -25.20
CA MET A 27 7.11 -24.95 -23.74
C MET A 27 7.42 -23.50 -23.33
N LYS A 28 8.34 -22.84 -24.05
CA LYS A 28 8.69 -21.44 -23.77
C LYS A 28 7.59 -20.47 -24.17
N GLU A 29 6.89 -20.71 -25.26
CA GLU A 29 5.71 -19.93 -25.67
C GLU A 29 4.58 -20.06 -24.65
N GLU A 30 4.33 -21.26 -24.14
CA GLU A 30 3.32 -21.50 -23.11
C GLU A 30 3.69 -20.81 -21.79
N GLU A 31 4.96 -20.89 -21.37
CA GLU A 31 5.46 -20.18 -20.20
C GLU A 31 5.32 -18.66 -20.35
N ASN A 32 5.68 -18.12 -21.51
CA ASN A 32 5.58 -16.68 -21.79
C ASN A 32 4.12 -16.20 -21.81
N LYS A 33 3.21 -17.00 -22.38
CA LYS A 33 1.77 -16.73 -22.32
C LYS A 33 1.26 -16.73 -20.89
N ARG A 34 1.69 -17.68 -20.05
CA ARG A 34 1.32 -17.74 -18.63
C ARG A 34 1.83 -16.54 -17.84
N LEU A 35 3.07 -16.13 -18.07
CA LEU A 35 3.66 -14.95 -17.43
C LEU A 35 2.95 -13.67 -17.85
N SER A 36 2.65 -13.52 -19.14
CA SER A 36 1.90 -12.38 -19.68
C SER A 36 0.51 -12.27 -19.06
N GLN A 37 -0.21 -13.40 -18.92
CA GLN A 37 -1.51 -13.42 -18.23
C GLN A 37 -1.41 -12.99 -16.75
N ARG A 38 -0.38 -13.46 -16.03
CA ARG A 38 -0.15 -13.04 -14.64
C ARG A 38 0.13 -11.54 -14.53
N LEU A 39 0.99 -11.01 -15.39
CA LEU A 39 1.28 -9.57 -15.47
C LEU A 39 0.02 -8.74 -15.75
N MET A 40 -0.84 -9.22 -16.65
CA MET A 40 -2.10 -8.55 -16.96
C MET A 40 -3.07 -8.57 -15.78
N SER A 41 -3.20 -9.72 -15.09
CA SER A 41 -4.03 -9.85 -13.89
C SER A 41 -3.56 -8.95 -12.74
N GLN A 42 -2.24 -8.83 -12.55
CA GLN A 42 -1.65 -7.98 -11.52
C GLN A 42 -1.91 -6.50 -11.82
N SER A 43 -1.72 -6.08 -13.08
CA SER A 43 -2.01 -4.72 -13.54
C SER A 43 -3.47 -4.33 -13.30
N MET A 44 -4.43 -5.20 -13.66
CA MET A 44 -5.86 -4.94 -13.47
C MET A 44 -6.29 -4.92 -11.99
N SER A 45 -5.71 -5.78 -11.15
CA SER A 45 -6.03 -5.83 -9.72
C SER A 45 -5.71 -4.50 -9.01
N SER A 46 -4.63 -3.82 -9.42
CA SER A 46 -4.19 -2.54 -8.84
C SER A 46 -5.09 -1.34 -9.19
N VAL A 47 -5.85 -1.42 -10.29
CA VAL A 47 -6.77 -0.34 -10.71
C VAL A 47 -8.08 -0.40 -9.93
N SER A 48 -8.56 -1.60 -9.59
CA SER A 48 -9.82 -1.79 -8.86
C SER A 48 -9.78 -1.30 -7.40
N SER A 49 -8.61 -1.31 -6.75
CA SER A 49 -8.46 -0.91 -5.34
C SER A 49 -8.27 0.60 -5.14
N ARG A 50 -7.82 1.32 -6.18
CA ARG A 50 -7.47 2.75 -6.12
C ARG A 50 -8.66 3.68 -5.83
N HIS A 51 -9.89 3.16 -5.90
CA HIS A 51 -11.13 3.88 -5.67
C HIS A 51 -12.04 3.25 -4.61
N SER A 52 -11.54 2.31 -3.79
CA SER A 52 -12.39 1.78 -2.73
C SER A 52 -12.64 2.89 -1.68
N GLU A 53 -13.90 3.28 -1.48
CA GLU A 53 -14.33 4.23 -0.43
C GLU A 53 -14.30 3.57 0.97
N LYS A 54 -13.42 2.57 1.16
CA LYS A 54 -13.26 1.83 2.39
C LYS A 54 -12.31 2.57 3.30
N ILE A 55 -12.69 2.70 4.56
CA ILE A 55 -11.87 3.30 5.60
C ILE A 55 -10.90 2.23 6.12
N ALA A 56 -9.61 2.51 6.09
CA ALA A 56 -8.61 1.70 6.76
C ALA A 56 -8.75 1.86 8.29
N ILE A 57 -8.62 0.77 9.03
CA ILE A 57 -8.74 0.74 10.51
C ILE A 57 -7.49 0.18 11.19
N ARG A 58 -6.48 -0.22 10.41
CA ARG A 58 -5.19 -0.75 10.86
C ARG A 58 -4.19 -0.66 9.72
N ASP A 59 -2.90 -0.80 10.05
CA ASP A 59 -1.80 -0.94 9.09
C ASP A 59 -1.72 0.19 8.05
N PHE A 60 -2.05 1.42 8.47
CA PHE A 60 -2.17 2.60 7.61
C PHE A 60 -0.97 2.84 6.69
N GLN A 61 -1.26 3.01 5.41
CA GLN A 61 -0.34 3.37 4.35
C GLN A 61 -0.65 4.75 3.78
N VAL A 62 0.33 5.32 3.08
CA VAL A 62 0.14 6.55 2.32
C VAL A 62 -0.90 6.31 1.23
N GLY A 63 -1.90 7.19 1.18
CA GLY A 63 -3.03 7.09 0.27
C GLY A 63 -4.27 6.40 0.86
N ASP A 64 -4.20 5.84 2.07
CA ASP A 64 -5.38 5.24 2.70
C ASP A 64 -6.40 6.30 3.11
N LEU A 65 -7.68 5.98 2.91
CA LEU A 65 -8.80 6.72 3.47
C LEU A 65 -8.94 6.35 4.95
N VAL A 66 -8.97 7.34 5.83
CA VAL A 66 -8.98 7.15 7.28
C VAL A 66 -10.03 8.02 7.95
N LEU A 67 -10.57 7.50 9.05
CA LEU A 67 -11.43 8.27 9.95
C LEU A 67 -10.57 8.92 11.02
N ILE A 68 -10.64 10.25 11.11
CA ILE A 68 -9.94 11.05 12.11
C ILE A 68 -10.98 11.49 13.14
N ILE A 69 -10.75 11.19 14.41
CA ILE A 69 -11.65 11.48 15.52
C ILE A 69 -10.95 12.34 16.56
N LEU A 70 -11.71 13.16 17.28
CA LEU A 70 -11.23 13.84 18.46
C LEU A 70 -11.15 12.85 19.63
N ASP A 71 -9.95 12.65 20.18
CA ASP A 71 -9.77 11.89 21.41
C ASP A 71 -9.72 12.85 22.60
N GLU A 72 -10.74 12.80 23.45
CA GLU A 72 -10.86 13.66 24.63
C GLU A 72 -9.80 13.36 25.70
N ARG A 73 -9.30 12.12 25.78
CA ARG A 73 -8.28 11.72 26.76
C ARG A 73 -6.96 12.41 26.46
N HIS A 74 -6.63 12.47 25.17
CA HIS A 74 -5.40 13.09 24.69
C HIS A 74 -5.58 14.56 24.32
N ASP A 75 -6.82 15.06 24.22
CA ASP A 75 -7.16 16.41 23.75
C ASP A 75 -6.55 16.71 22.38
N ASN A 76 -6.53 15.70 21.51
CA ASN A 76 -5.92 15.72 20.18
C ASN A 76 -6.75 14.89 19.21
N TYR A 77 -6.61 15.19 17.91
CA TYR A 77 -7.17 14.34 16.87
C TYR A 77 -6.29 13.11 16.62
N VAL A 78 -6.92 11.95 16.50
CA VAL A 78 -6.26 10.66 16.24
C VAL A 78 -6.98 9.93 15.11
N LEU A 79 -6.28 9.04 14.41
CA LEU A 79 -6.94 8.11 13.49
C LEU A 79 -7.66 7.03 14.31
N PHE A 80 -8.89 6.70 13.90
CA PHE A 80 -9.61 5.55 14.42
C PHE A 80 -8.89 4.27 14.03
N THR A 81 -8.48 3.51 15.03
CA THR A 81 -7.72 2.27 14.88
C THR A 81 -8.27 1.20 15.83
N VAL A 82 -8.28 -0.05 15.37
CA VAL A 82 -8.60 -1.21 16.23
C VAL A 82 -7.37 -1.79 16.93
N GLY A 83 -6.18 -1.24 16.64
CA GLY A 83 -4.92 -1.67 17.24
C GLY A 83 -4.55 -0.88 18.50
N PRO A 84 -3.55 -1.34 19.29
CA PRO A 84 -3.08 -0.65 20.49
C PRO A 84 -2.22 0.58 20.18
N THR A 85 -1.71 0.70 18.94
CA THR A 85 -0.82 1.78 18.52
C THR A 85 -1.63 3.04 18.25
N LEU A 86 -1.23 4.17 18.85
CA LEU A 86 -1.85 5.48 18.63
C LEU A 86 -1.32 6.15 17.35
N TYR A 87 -2.21 6.86 16.66
CA TYR A 87 -1.92 7.60 15.43
C TYR A 87 -2.42 9.04 15.56
N PHE A 88 -1.56 9.94 16.01
CA PHE A 88 -1.91 11.35 16.21
C PHE A 88 -1.88 12.11 14.90
N LEU A 89 -2.86 12.98 14.68
CA LEU A 89 -2.87 13.91 13.56
C LEU A 89 -1.80 15.00 13.78
N HIS A 90 -1.06 15.32 12.72
CA HIS A 90 -0.09 16.42 12.73
C HIS A 90 -0.80 17.79 12.78
N SER A 91 -0.22 18.76 13.49
CA SER A 91 -0.79 20.10 13.63
C SER A 91 -0.95 20.85 12.30
N GLU A 92 -0.03 20.64 11.35
CA GLU A 92 -0.13 21.20 9.98
C GLU A 92 -1.37 20.72 9.22
N SER A 93 -1.87 19.52 9.51
CA SER A 93 -3.05 18.96 8.86
C SER A 93 -4.36 19.49 9.43
N LEU A 94 -4.34 20.12 10.61
CA LEU A 94 -5.55 20.65 11.26
C LEU A 94 -6.21 21.71 10.39
N THR A 95 -5.43 22.70 9.92
CA THR A 95 -5.95 23.78 9.08
C THR A 95 -6.49 23.25 7.75
N ALA A 96 -5.79 22.30 7.13
CA ALA A 96 -6.23 21.70 5.88
C ALA A 96 -7.57 20.96 6.04
N LEU A 97 -7.78 20.28 7.16
CA LEU A 97 -8.99 19.52 7.50
C LEU A 97 -10.10 20.34 8.14
N ASP A 98 -9.93 21.66 8.25
CA ASP A 98 -10.84 22.58 8.95
C ASP A 98 -11.12 22.14 10.40
N LEU A 99 -10.06 21.68 11.09
CA LEU A 99 -10.09 21.26 12.49
C LEU A 99 -9.45 22.32 13.37
N LYS A 100 -10.06 22.58 14.53
CA LYS A 100 -9.58 23.56 15.50
C LYS A 100 -8.74 22.89 16.60
N PRO A 101 -7.55 23.44 16.96
CA PRO A 101 -6.69 22.88 18.00
C PRO A 101 -7.14 23.17 19.43
N ALA A 102 -7.95 24.21 19.68
CA ALA A 102 -8.23 24.72 21.03
C ALA A 102 -9.62 24.33 21.56
N SER A 103 -9.70 24.12 22.88
CA SER A 103 -10.94 23.83 23.62
C SER A 103 -11.64 25.15 23.91
N GLY A 104 -12.70 25.46 23.16
CA GLY A 104 -13.44 26.71 23.35
C GLY A 104 -14.40 27.04 22.19
N ALA A 105 -14.07 26.56 20.99
CA ALA A 105 -15.05 26.46 19.90
C ALA A 105 -15.59 25.03 19.85
N ALA A 106 -16.82 24.86 19.34
CA ALA A 106 -17.35 23.53 19.02
C ALA A 106 -16.39 22.83 18.05
N ARG A 107 -15.60 21.89 18.57
CA ARG A 107 -14.66 21.10 17.77
C ARG A 107 -15.47 20.06 17.03
N ARG A 108 -15.14 19.88 15.75
CA ARG A 108 -15.74 18.83 14.94
C ARG A 108 -15.35 17.47 15.54
N PRO A 109 -16.29 16.57 15.83
CA PRO A 109 -15.98 15.33 16.52
C PRO A 109 -15.16 14.37 15.65
N TRP A 110 -15.36 14.41 14.33
CA TRP A 110 -14.65 13.56 13.39
C TRP A 110 -14.64 14.14 11.96
N VAL A 111 -13.68 13.70 11.16
CA VAL A 111 -13.56 14.03 9.73
C VAL A 111 -12.92 12.87 8.97
N LEU A 112 -13.20 12.75 7.67
CA LEU A 112 -12.51 11.82 6.78
C LEU A 112 -11.30 12.49 6.14
N GLY A 113 -10.18 11.80 6.12
CA GLY A 113 -8.94 12.28 5.52
C GLY A 113 -8.21 11.19 4.75
N LYS A 114 -7.28 11.61 3.91
CA LYS A 114 -6.35 10.72 3.21
C LYS A 114 -4.96 10.86 3.81
N VAL A 115 -4.33 9.75 4.16
CA VAL A 115 -2.98 9.74 4.73
C VAL A 115 -1.97 10.19 3.68
N MET A 116 -1.15 11.18 4.02
CA MET A 116 -0.06 11.69 3.18
C MET A 116 1.30 11.20 3.65
N GLU A 117 1.53 11.27 4.97
CA GLU A 117 2.81 10.91 5.58
C GLU A 117 2.56 10.31 6.95
N LYS A 118 3.45 9.41 7.39
CA LYS A 118 3.49 8.92 8.77
C LYS A 118 4.91 8.88 9.29
N GLU A 119 5.07 9.34 10.52
CA GLU A 119 6.35 9.37 11.24
C GLU A 119 6.21 8.53 12.50
N TYR A 120 7.21 7.69 12.78
CA TYR A 120 7.27 6.93 14.03
C TYR A 120 7.92 7.79 15.12
N CYS A 121 7.22 7.95 16.24
CA CYS A 121 7.62 8.81 17.33
C CYS A 121 7.66 8.03 18.65
N GLN A 122 8.46 8.56 19.60
CA GLN A 122 8.49 8.08 20.97
C GLN A 122 8.43 9.27 21.94
N ALA A 123 7.57 9.18 22.96
CA ALA A 123 7.45 10.18 23.99
C ALA A 123 8.74 10.25 24.83
N LYS A 124 9.48 11.36 24.73
CA LYS A 124 10.71 11.61 25.50
C LYS A 124 10.49 12.32 26.84
N LYS A 125 9.28 12.84 27.09
CA LYS A 125 8.91 13.56 28.32
C LYS A 125 7.63 12.97 28.90
N ALA A 126 7.56 12.85 30.23
CA ALA A 126 6.36 12.37 30.93
C ALA A 126 5.19 13.36 30.76
N GLN A 127 5.47 14.67 30.85
CA GLN A 127 4.52 15.72 30.49
C GLN A 127 4.77 16.12 29.03
N ASN A 128 3.92 15.65 28.12
CA ASN A 128 3.99 15.97 26.70
C ASN A 128 2.61 16.36 26.17
N ARG A 129 2.60 17.06 25.03
CA ARG A 129 1.38 17.57 24.38
C ARG A 129 0.38 16.50 23.94
N PHE A 130 0.81 15.24 23.88
CA PHE A 130 -0.03 14.10 23.51
C PHE A 130 -0.65 13.42 24.74
N LYS A 131 -0.30 13.86 25.96
CA LYS A 131 -0.77 13.30 27.24
C LYS A 131 -0.59 11.77 27.33
N VAL A 132 0.49 11.26 26.75
CA VAL A 132 0.87 9.84 26.82
C VAL A 132 2.01 9.63 27.83
N PRO A 133 2.14 8.44 28.45
CA PRO A 133 3.27 8.14 29.33
C PRO A 133 4.63 8.27 28.63
N LEU A 134 5.68 8.54 29.42
CA LEU A 134 7.06 8.52 28.95
C LEU A 134 7.40 7.17 28.29
N GLY A 135 8.12 7.19 27.18
CA GLY A 135 8.54 5.99 26.46
C GLY A 135 7.48 5.40 25.53
N THR A 136 6.23 5.87 25.58
CA THR A 136 5.16 5.44 24.66
C THR A 136 5.55 5.69 23.22
N LYS A 137 5.40 4.67 22.37
CA LYS A 137 5.65 4.75 20.93
C LYS A 137 4.33 4.91 20.19
N PHE A 138 4.30 5.81 19.22
CA PHE A 138 3.10 6.15 18.46
C PHE A 138 3.48 6.66 17.07
N TYR A 139 2.51 6.81 16.19
CA TYR A 139 2.70 7.47 14.90
C TYR A 139 2.14 8.89 14.91
N ARG A 140 2.82 9.79 14.20
CA ARG A 140 2.32 11.10 13.86
C ARG A 140 2.03 11.14 12.36
N VAL A 141 0.80 11.46 11.99
CA VAL A 141 0.29 11.31 10.63
C VAL A 141 -0.08 12.67 10.05
N LYS A 142 0.40 12.97 8.85
CA LYS A 142 -0.15 14.08 8.05
C LYS A 142 -1.27 13.54 7.17
N ALA A 143 -2.39 14.23 7.16
CA ALA A 143 -3.53 13.91 6.31
C ALA A 143 -4.06 15.16 5.62
N VAL A 144 -4.76 14.95 4.51
CA VAL A 144 -5.47 15.97 3.75
C VAL A 144 -6.96 15.64 3.68
N PRO A 145 -7.85 16.62 3.48
CA PRO A 145 -9.27 16.37 3.29
C PRO A 145 -9.55 15.34 2.21
N TRP A 146 -10.43 14.39 2.52
CA TRP A 146 -11.01 13.57 1.48
C TRP A 146 -12.16 14.34 0.81
N ASN A 147 -11.82 15.08 -0.25
CA ASN A 147 -12.83 15.73 -1.08
C ASN A 147 -13.34 14.73 -2.12
N LYS A 148 -14.56 14.22 -1.90
CA LYS A 148 -15.38 13.67 -2.97
C LYS A 148 -15.86 14.89 -3.77
N LYS A 149 -15.12 15.30 -4.82
CA LYS A 149 -15.73 16.14 -5.85
C LYS A 149 -16.88 15.30 -6.40
N VAL A 150 -18.09 15.60 -5.93
CA VAL A 150 -19.35 15.14 -6.52
C VAL A 150 -19.52 15.84 -7.85
#